data_AF-A0A061G3G7-F1
#
_entry.id   AF-A0A061G3G7-F1
#
_cell.length_a   1.000
_cell.length_b   1.000
_cell.length_c   1.000
_cell.angle_alpha   90.00
_cell.angle_beta   90.00
_cell.angle_gamma   90.00
#
_symmetry.space_group_name_H-M   'P 1'
#
loop_
_entity.id
_entity.type
_entity.pdbx_description
1 polymer ?
#
loop_
_entity_poly.entity_id
_entity_poly.type
_entity_poly.pdbx_seq_one_letter_code
_entity_poly.pdbx_strand_id
1 'polypeptide(L)'
;ALQEYQKLLLFVFYINLLQKRDELIRKGGDMLCSAKLTLLRSSLPPLGHSISALRQPKIYCSQSQATETETNDDAPKAMALSFDFLGKKPYSPPSWASHLRPIPSHVFSLGHLPTPIHKWNLPNLPQNTEVWLKRDDLSGMQLSGNKVRKLEFLMAEAVAQGADCIITIGGIQSNHCRATAVAAKYLNLDCYLILRTSKALVDQDPGLTGNLLVERFVGAHIQLISKEEYARIGSVALTNVLKEKLLKEGRRPYVIPVGGSNSLGTCGGTIAGLSLGSWLGELKAKVHAFCVCDDPDYFYDFVQGLVDGLQAGVDSRDIVSIINAKGLGYAINTSEELKFVKEIAAATGVVLDPVYSGKAAYGMMKDMAENPKNWEGRKVLFIHTGGLLGLFDKVDQMSSLVGNWQRMDVNESIPRKDGIGKM
;
A
#
# COMPACT_ATOMS: atom_id res chain seq x y z
N ALA A 1 28.89 -10.12 23.12
CA ALA A 1 28.28 -9.15 22.18
C ALA A 1 26.80 -9.46 21.93
N LEU A 2 26.02 -9.71 22.99
CA LEU A 2 24.64 -10.25 22.93
C LEU A 2 23.70 -9.48 23.87
N GLN A 3 23.89 -8.15 23.93
CA GLN A 3 23.17 -7.26 24.86
C GLN A 3 22.67 -5.95 24.19
N GLU A 4 22.72 -5.84 22.86
CA GLU A 4 22.42 -4.61 22.11
C GLU A 4 21.04 -4.58 21.41
N TYR A 5 20.19 -5.62 21.58
CA TYR A 5 18.93 -5.75 20.81
C TYR A 5 17.65 -5.28 21.53
N GLN A 6 17.72 -4.77 22.78
CA GLN A 6 16.55 -4.32 23.55
C GLN A 6 16.02 -2.91 23.20
N LYS A 7 16.47 -2.29 22.10
CA LYS A 7 16.16 -0.88 21.80
C LYS A 7 15.70 -0.63 20.37
N LEU A 8 14.96 -1.54 19.73
CA LEU A 8 14.22 -1.20 18.51
C LEU A 8 12.80 -0.74 18.88
N LEU A 9 12.41 0.46 18.48
CA LEU A 9 11.01 0.88 18.34
C LEU A 9 10.64 0.86 16.85
N LEU A 10 9.59 0.14 16.49
CA LEU A 10 9.11 0.03 15.11
C LEU A 10 7.94 1.01 14.90
N PHE A 11 8.06 1.91 13.92
CA PHE A 11 7.09 2.97 13.70
C PHE A 11 6.22 2.73 12.45
N VAL A 12 4.94 2.49 12.74
CA VAL A 12 3.67 2.79 12.03
C VAL A 12 3.49 2.50 10.55
N PHE A 13 2.40 1.78 10.27
CA PHE A 13 1.59 1.90 9.05
C PHE A 13 0.10 2.14 9.30
N TYR A 14 -0.55 2.74 8.30
CA TYR A 14 -1.91 3.27 8.28
C TYR A 14 -3.04 2.25 7.97
N ILE A 15 -4.20 2.46 8.61
CA ILE A 15 -5.51 1.89 8.29
C ILE A 15 -6.42 3.00 7.76
N ASN A 16 -6.91 2.84 6.53
CA ASN A 16 -7.98 3.66 5.96
C ASN A 16 -9.28 2.92 6.19
N LEU A 17 -10.31 3.55 6.76
CA LEU A 17 -11.74 3.20 6.59
C LEU A 17 -12.60 4.26 7.30
N LEU A 18 -13.57 4.86 6.59
CA LEU A 18 -14.82 5.23 7.26
C LEU A 18 -15.78 4.06 7.13
N GLN A 19 -16.30 3.59 8.27
CA GLN A 19 -17.55 2.85 8.38
C GLN A 19 -18.03 2.78 9.84
N LYS A 20 -19.24 3.27 10.08
CA LYS A 20 -20.25 2.82 11.05
C LYS A 20 -21.60 3.31 10.49
N ARG A 21 -22.72 2.60 10.53
CA ARG A 21 -23.25 1.74 11.59
C ARG A 21 -24.39 0.90 11.00
N ASP A 22 -24.51 -0.37 11.38
CA ASP A 22 -25.75 -1.05 11.82
C ASP A 22 -25.65 -2.56 11.58
N GLU A 23 -25.63 -3.31 12.67
CA GLU A 23 -25.86 -4.75 12.70
C GLU A 23 -26.77 -5.03 13.90
N LEU A 24 -28.03 -5.41 13.62
CA LEU A 24 -28.86 -6.31 14.41
C LEU A 24 -30.23 -6.40 13.73
N ILE A 25 -30.56 -7.57 13.19
CA ILE A 25 -31.84 -8.29 13.38
C ILE A 25 -31.97 -9.43 12.34
N ARG A 26 -32.08 -10.66 12.88
CA ARG A 26 -32.72 -11.89 12.37
C ARG A 26 -31.95 -12.84 11.42
N LYS A 27 -31.31 -13.81 12.09
CA LYS A 27 -31.49 -15.27 11.99
C LYS A 27 -32.39 -15.83 10.87
N GLY A 28 -31.86 -16.84 10.17
CA GLY A 28 -32.54 -18.13 9.99
C GLY A 28 -32.54 -18.70 8.56
N GLY A 29 -32.06 -19.94 8.40
CA GLY A 29 -32.56 -20.86 7.37
C GLY A 29 -31.51 -21.63 6.55
N ASP A 30 -31.34 -22.91 6.89
CA ASP A 30 -30.60 -23.95 6.16
C ASP A 30 -31.22 -24.32 4.79
N MET A 31 -30.39 -24.74 3.82
CA MET A 31 -30.40 -26.09 3.18
C MET A 31 -29.75 -26.14 1.78
N LEU A 32 -28.60 -26.84 1.71
CA LEU A 32 -28.25 -28.01 0.88
C LEU A 32 -28.66 -28.18 -0.62
N CYS A 33 -27.70 -28.80 -1.33
CA CYS A 33 -27.71 -29.58 -2.59
C CYS A 33 -27.42 -28.81 -3.90
N SER A 34 -26.26 -28.97 -4.57
CA SER A 34 -25.64 -30.15 -5.24
C SER A 34 -26.11 -30.35 -6.70
N ALA A 35 -25.20 -30.08 -7.67
CA ALA A 35 -24.66 -31.06 -8.64
C ALA A 35 -24.40 -30.52 -10.07
N LYS A 36 -23.14 -30.67 -10.48
CA LYS A 36 -22.55 -31.14 -11.77
C LYS A 36 -23.10 -30.63 -13.12
N LEU A 37 -22.30 -29.92 -13.92
CA LEU A 37 -21.24 -30.38 -14.87
C LEU A 37 -21.77 -30.95 -16.20
N THR A 38 -21.27 -30.41 -17.32
CA THR A 38 -20.74 -31.06 -18.55
C THR A 38 -21.08 -30.19 -19.79
N LEU A 39 -20.15 -29.43 -20.38
CA LEU A 39 -19.18 -29.78 -21.45
C LEU A 39 -19.80 -30.14 -22.82
N LEU A 40 -19.43 -29.40 -23.87
CA LEU A 40 -19.10 -29.82 -25.26
C LEU A 40 -19.01 -28.54 -26.14
N ARG A 41 -17.82 -28.06 -26.55
CA ARG A 41 -16.98 -28.43 -27.72
C ARG A 41 -17.69 -28.43 -29.08
N SER A 42 -17.25 -27.54 -29.98
CA SER A 42 -16.90 -27.74 -31.42
C SER A 42 -16.77 -26.36 -32.12
N SER A 43 -15.59 -25.88 -32.57
CA SER A 43 -14.95 -26.02 -33.91
C SER A 43 -15.80 -25.43 -35.06
N LEU A 44 -15.39 -24.55 -36.00
CA LEU A 44 -14.10 -24.21 -36.66
C LEU A 44 -14.31 -22.92 -37.59
N PRO A 45 -13.40 -22.45 -38.49
CA PRO A 45 -12.99 -21.02 -38.75
C PRO A 45 -13.52 -20.44 -40.11
N PRO A 46 -12.87 -19.50 -40.86
CA PRO A 46 -11.91 -18.40 -40.63
C PRO A 46 -12.36 -17.01 -41.23
N LEU A 47 -11.61 -15.91 -41.00
CA LEU A 47 -11.19 -14.85 -41.97
C LEU A 47 -11.05 -13.43 -41.38
N GLY A 48 -10.01 -12.71 -41.81
CA GLY A 48 -10.08 -11.26 -42.13
C GLY A 48 -9.48 -10.28 -41.11
N HIS A 49 -8.44 -9.56 -41.52
CA HIS A 49 -7.64 -8.65 -40.71
C HIS A 49 -8.38 -7.39 -40.18
N SER A 50 -8.20 -7.12 -38.88
CA SER A 50 -8.20 -5.78 -38.25
C SER A 50 -7.24 -5.84 -37.05
N ILE A 51 -6.49 -4.76 -36.78
CA ILE A 51 -5.47 -4.69 -35.73
C ILE A 51 -6.15 -4.63 -34.36
N SER A 52 -6.55 -5.80 -33.88
CA SER A 52 -6.99 -6.09 -32.51
C SER A 52 -6.27 -7.37 -32.04
N ALA A 53 -4.94 -7.32 -32.01
CA ALA A 53 -4.12 -8.47 -31.64
C ALA A 53 -2.85 -8.05 -30.90
N LEU A 54 -3.01 -7.55 -29.67
CA LEU A 54 -2.09 -7.90 -28.60
C LEU A 54 -2.78 -8.99 -27.79
N ARG A 55 -2.52 -10.25 -28.16
CA ARG A 55 -2.87 -11.40 -27.30
C ARG A 55 -2.06 -11.29 -26.02
N GLN A 56 -2.75 -11.44 -24.89
CA GLN A 56 -2.15 -11.68 -23.58
C GLN A 56 -1.09 -12.79 -23.69
N PRO A 57 0.14 -12.60 -23.21
CA PRO A 57 1.05 -13.72 -23.07
C PRO A 57 0.47 -14.67 -22.00
N LYS A 58 0.02 -15.85 -22.43
CA LYS A 58 -0.06 -17.01 -21.53
C LYS A 58 1.35 -17.31 -21.07
N ILE A 59 1.58 -17.30 -19.77
CA ILE A 59 2.82 -17.84 -19.18
C ILE A 59 2.87 -19.32 -19.57
N TYR A 60 3.68 -19.65 -20.57
CA TYR A 60 4.10 -21.02 -20.82
C TYR A 60 5.24 -21.31 -19.84
N CYS A 61 4.98 -22.18 -18.87
CA CYS A 61 6.02 -22.80 -18.06
C CYS A 61 6.83 -23.72 -18.98
N SER A 62 7.97 -23.23 -19.48
CA SER A 62 8.91 -24.07 -20.22
C SER A 62 9.68 -24.92 -19.20
N GLN A 63 9.38 -26.22 -19.15
CA GLN A 63 10.33 -27.19 -18.61
C GLN A 63 11.49 -27.30 -19.59
N SER A 64 12.58 -26.60 -19.33
CA SER A 64 13.86 -26.87 -19.97
C SER A 64 14.47 -28.11 -19.32
N GLN A 65 14.48 -29.23 -20.03
CA GLN A 65 15.40 -30.32 -19.72
C GLN A 65 16.82 -29.82 -20.03
N ALA A 66 17.63 -29.63 -19.00
CA ALA A 66 19.06 -29.39 -19.14
C ALA A 66 19.78 -30.76 -19.15
N THR A 67 20.43 -31.06 -20.26
CA THR A 67 21.42 -32.12 -20.38
C THR A 67 22.63 -31.81 -19.49
N GLU A 68 22.98 -32.75 -18.63
CA GLU A 68 24.16 -32.72 -17.77
C GLU A 68 25.45 -32.63 -18.62
N THR A 69 26.27 -31.62 -18.33
CA THR A 69 27.70 -31.64 -18.64
C THR A 69 28.44 -31.30 -17.35
N GLU A 70 29.25 -32.25 -16.89
CA GLU A 70 30.06 -32.16 -15.70
C GLU A 70 31.17 -31.12 -15.90
N THR A 71 31.24 -30.12 -15.02
CA THR A 71 32.50 -29.46 -14.67
C THR A 71 32.48 -29.11 -13.18
N ASN A 72 33.40 -29.75 -12.44
CA ASN A 72 33.79 -29.39 -11.08
C ASN A 72 34.30 -27.95 -11.05
N ASP A 73 33.77 -27.13 -10.14
CA ASP A 73 34.55 -26.06 -9.50
C ASP A 73 33.88 -25.66 -8.17
N ASP A 74 34.63 -25.90 -7.09
CA ASP A 74 34.32 -25.52 -5.71
C ASP A 74 34.42 -24.00 -5.54
N ALA A 75 33.28 -23.33 -5.53
CA ALA A 75 33.13 -21.98 -4.98
C ALA A 75 31.80 -21.90 -4.21
N PRO A 76 31.75 -21.21 -3.05
CA PRO A 76 30.51 -21.08 -2.30
C PRO A 76 29.49 -20.33 -3.14
N LYS A 77 28.48 -21.04 -3.66
CA LYS A 77 27.32 -20.45 -4.32
C LYS A 77 26.65 -19.52 -3.31
N ALA A 78 26.93 -18.22 -3.43
CA ALA A 78 26.06 -17.19 -2.90
C ALA A 78 24.67 -17.50 -3.42
N MET A 79 23.78 -17.92 -2.52
CA MET A 79 22.42 -18.30 -2.83
C MET A 79 21.72 -17.02 -3.33
N ALA A 80 21.78 -16.78 -4.64
CA ALA A 80 21.06 -15.71 -5.28
C ALA A 80 19.58 -15.97 -5.00
N LEU A 81 19.01 -15.21 -4.06
CA LEU A 81 17.58 -15.14 -3.82
C LEU A 81 16.93 -14.53 -5.07
N SER A 82 16.84 -15.28 -6.16
CA SER A 82 16.14 -14.85 -7.36
C SER A 82 14.64 -14.95 -7.07
N PHE A 83 14.09 -13.88 -6.51
CA PHE A 83 12.66 -13.67 -6.51
C PHE A 83 12.22 -13.49 -7.97
N ASP A 84 11.70 -14.55 -8.58
CA ASP A 84 11.07 -14.44 -9.89
C ASP A 84 9.87 -13.48 -9.79
N PHE A 85 10.03 -12.31 -10.39
CA PHE A 85 9.05 -11.24 -10.37
C PHE A 85 7.78 -11.70 -11.10
N LEU A 86 6.60 -11.41 -10.55
CA LEU A 86 5.29 -11.96 -10.95
C LEU A 86 5.11 -13.47 -10.75
N GLY A 87 6.09 -14.15 -10.17
CA GLY A 87 5.98 -15.56 -9.81
C GLY A 87 4.96 -15.80 -8.69
N LYS A 88 4.15 -16.85 -8.83
CA LYS A 88 3.32 -17.41 -7.74
C LYS A 88 4.15 -18.41 -6.95
N LYS A 89 4.13 -18.31 -5.62
CA LYS A 89 4.89 -19.20 -4.73
C LYS A 89 4.00 -19.73 -3.60
N PRO A 90 4.22 -20.97 -3.12
CA PRO A 90 3.67 -21.41 -1.85
C PRO A 90 4.11 -20.45 -0.72
N TYR A 91 3.21 -20.17 0.21
CA TYR A 91 3.53 -19.41 1.41
C TYR A 91 3.64 -20.35 2.59
N SER A 92 4.72 -20.19 3.37
CA SER A 92 4.89 -20.85 4.66
C SER A 92 5.13 -19.77 5.70
N PRO A 93 4.28 -19.67 6.75
CA PRO A 93 4.48 -18.67 7.79
C PRO A 93 5.75 -19.00 8.58
N PRO A 94 6.41 -17.99 9.17
CA PRO A 94 7.49 -18.23 10.11
C PRO A 94 7.00 -19.04 11.31
N SER A 95 7.93 -19.72 12.00
CA SER A 95 7.61 -20.62 13.13
C SER A 95 6.74 -19.96 14.20
N TRP A 96 7.04 -18.71 14.56
CA TRP A 96 6.27 -17.90 15.52
C TRP A 96 4.85 -17.57 15.06
N ALA A 97 4.55 -17.63 13.76
CA ALA A 97 3.23 -17.39 13.18
C ALA A 97 2.47 -18.68 12.80
N SER A 98 3.08 -19.86 12.96
CA SER A 98 2.53 -21.13 12.47
C SER A 98 1.20 -21.54 13.11
N HIS A 99 0.84 -20.96 14.26
CA HIS A 99 -0.43 -21.20 14.96
C HIS A 99 -1.55 -20.25 14.53
N LEU A 100 -1.24 -19.13 13.84
CA LEU A 100 -2.24 -18.18 13.37
C LEU A 100 -3.12 -18.79 12.27
N ARG A 101 -4.38 -18.36 12.17
CA ARG A 101 -5.33 -18.90 11.20
C ARG A 101 -6.26 -17.80 10.67
N PRO A 102 -6.57 -17.77 9.36
CA PRO A 102 -6.13 -18.70 8.32
C PRO A 102 -4.69 -18.42 7.86
N ILE A 103 -3.97 -19.47 7.45
CA ILE A 103 -2.66 -19.33 6.81
C ILE A 103 -2.88 -19.25 5.29
N PRO A 104 -2.37 -18.22 4.61
CA PRO A 104 -2.41 -18.15 3.15
C PRO A 104 -1.64 -19.32 2.54
N SER A 105 -2.18 -19.97 1.51
CA SER A 105 -1.46 -21.07 0.85
C SER A 105 -0.39 -20.58 -0.11
N HIS A 106 -0.56 -19.38 -0.70
CA HIS A 106 0.28 -18.84 -1.74
C HIS A 106 0.43 -17.32 -1.63
N VAL A 107 1.45 -16.81 -2.31
CA VAL A 107 1.76 -15.39 -2.44
C VAL A 107 2.26 -15.11 -3.86
N PHE A 108 1.99 -13.93 -4.39
CA PHE A 108 2.65 -13.43 -5.60
C PHE A 108 3.88 -12.59 -5.25
N SER A 109 4.93 -12.67 -6.05
CA SER A 109 6.07 -11.74 -5.96
C SER A 109 5.75 -10.48 -6.76
N LEU A 110 5.17 -9.47 -6.11
CA LEU A 110 4.86 -8.18 -6.73
C LEU A 110 5.88 -7.11 -6.29
N GLY A 111 6.40 -7.18 -5.06
CA GLY A 111 7.32 -6.16 -4.57
C GLY A 111 8.80 -6.40 -4.90
N HIS A 112 9.58 -5.32 -4.90
CA HIS A 112 11.03 -5.37 -4.76
C HIS A 112 11.38 -5.47 -3.27
N LEU A 113 11.45 -6.70 -2.78
CA LEU A 113 11.69 -7.01 -1.37
C LEU A 113 13.00 -7.82 -1.19
N PRO A 114 13.73 -7.66 -0.07
CA PRO A 114 13.48 -6.71 1.02
C PRO A 114 13.83 -5.27 0.64
N THR A 115 13.04 -4.31 1.12
CA THR A 115 13.31 -2.87 0.93
C THR A 115 14.48 -2.39 1.82
N PRO A 116 15.24 -1.35 1.41
CA PRO A 116 16.36 -0.85 2.20
C PRO A 116 16.00 -0.36 3.60
N ILE A 117 16.96 -0.46 4.53
CA ILE A 117 16.95 0.24 5.82
C ILE A 117 18.23 1.07 5.89
N HIS A 118 18.12 2.36 6.22
CA HIS A 118 19.28 3.23 6.41
C HIS A 118 19.04 4.24 7.53
N LYS A 119 20.11 4.81 8.09
CA LYS A 119 19.99 5.88 9.08
C LYS A 119 19.30 7.09 8.45
N TRP A 120 18.41 7.74 9.20
CA TRP A 120 17.74 8.97 8.80
C TRP A 120 18.27 10.12 9.65
N ASN A 121 19.05 10.99 9.01
CA ASN A 121 19.72 12.09 9.69
C ASN A 121 18.75 13.24 9.95
N LEU A 122 17.83 13.05 10.89
CA LEU A 122 16.87 14.06 11.32
C LEU A 122 17.55 15.11 12.22
N PRO A 123 17.21 16.40 12.07
CA PRO A 123 17.73 17.45 12.93
C PRO A 123 17.10 17.39 14.34
N ASN A 124 17.78 17.94 15.34
CA ASN A 124 17.25 18.17 16.69
C ASN A 124 16.71 16.91 17.40
N LEU A 125 17.34 15.76 17.19
CA LEU A 125 16.99 14.53 17.92
C LEU A 125 17.43 14.62 19.40
N PRO A 126 16.70 13.96 20.33
CA PRO A 126 17.12 13.84 21.72
C PRO A 126 18.49 13.14 21.86
N GLN A 127 19.11 13.29 23.04
CA GLN A 127 20.47 12.82 23.26
C GLN A 127 20.60 11.31 23.02
N ASN A 128 21.63 10.92 22.26
CA ASN A 128 21.91 9.52 21.91
C ASN A 128 20.74 8.79 21.22
N THR A 129 19.78 9.51 20.65
CA THR A 129 18.69 8.94 19.88
C THR A 129 19.10 8.76 18.42
N GLU A 130 18.80 7.59 17.85
CA GLU A 130 18.98 7.33 16.44
C GLU A 130 17.66 7.05 15.76
N VAL A 131 17.42 7.70 14.62
CA VAL A 131 16.30 7.37 13.75
C VAL A 131 16.83 6.69 12.49
N TRP A 132 16.19 5.58 12.13
CA TRP A 132 16.43 4.75 10.97
C TRP A 132 15.16 4.76 10.12
N LEU A 133 15.31 4.57 8.82
CA LEU A 133 14.24 4.62 7.84
C LEU A 133 14.14 3.29 7.10
N LYS A 134 13.00 2.61 7.22
CA LYS A 134 12.62 1.48 6.38
C LYS A 134 11.93 2.00 5.14
N ARG A 135 12.54 1.76 3.97
CA ARG A 135 12.12 2.34 2.68
C ARG A 135 11.04 1.54 1.98
N ASP A 136 9.90 1.36 2.63
CA ASP A 136 8.74 0.69 1.99
C ASP A 136 8.12 1.51 0.85
N ASP A 137 8.50 2.79 0.74
CA ASP A 137 8.36 3.63 -0.44
C ASP A 137 9.29 3.24 -1.60
N LEU A 138 10.08 2.18 -1.49
CA LEU A 138 10.88 1.62 -2.59
C LEU A 138 10.43 0.20 -2.97
N SER A 139 9.24 -0.22 -2.52
CA SER A 139 8.69 -1.56 -2.75
C SER A 139 8.26 -1.86 -4.20
N GLY A 140 8.15 -0.86 -5.09
CA GLY A 140 7.66 -1.05 -6.45
C GLY A 140 6.13 -0.94 -6.61
N MET A 141 5.57 -1.47 -7.71
CA MET A 141 4.15 -1.40 -8.12
C MET A 141 3.60 -0.03 -8.58
N GLN A 142 4.48 0.76 -9.20
CA GLN A 142 4.24 2.00 -9.97
C GLN A 142 3.50 3.14 -9.26
N LEU A 143 4.05 3.85 -8.28
CA LEU A 143 5.36 3.82 -7.65
C LEU A 143 5.15 3.81 -6.12
N SER A 144 5.26 2.60 -5.57
CA SER A 144 5.54 2.26 -4.18
C SER A 144 4.58 2.61 -3.04
N GLY A 145 4.87 1.93 -1.92
CA GLY A 145 4.23 2.01 -0.63
C GLY A 145 3.99 0.63 -0.03
N ASN A 146 3.40 0.56 1.17
CA ASN A 146 3.06 -0.75 1.78
C ASN A 146 2.10 -1.60 0.98
N LYS A 147 1.24 -0.99 0.15
CA LYS A 147 0.08 -1.68 -0.42
C LYS A 147 0.49 -2.94 -1.18
N VAL A 148 1.66 -2.90 -1.81
CA VAL A 148 2.26 -4.03 -2.51
C VAL A 148 2.33 -5.27 -1.62
N ARG A 149 2.86 -5.15 -0.39
CA ARG A 149 3.01 -6.28 0.54
C ARG A 149 1.68 -6.97 0.85
N LYS A 150 0.59 -6.21 0.98
CA LYS A 150 -0.76 -6.77 1.20
C LYS A 150 -1.30 -7.42 -0.06
N LEU A 151 -1.10 -6.76 -1.20
CA LEU A 151 -1.60 -7.21 -2.50
C LEU A 151 -0.95 -8.52 -2.96
N GLU A 152 0.28 -8.81 -2.54
CA GLU A 152 0.92 -10.10 -2.79
C GLU A 152 0.07 -11.29 -2.29
N PHE A 153 -0.60 -11.14 -1.14
CA PHE A 153 -1.50 -12.16 -0.58
C PHE A 153 -2.92 -12.05 -1.14
N LEU A 154 -3.47 -10.83 -1.18
CA LEU A 154 -4.85 -10.60 -1.62
C LEU A 154 -5.06 -11.00 -3.08
N MET A 155 -4.11 -10.69 -3.95
CA MET A 155 -4.19 -11.09 -5.36
C MET A 155 -3.98 -12.59 -5.54
N ALA A 156 -3.15 -13.23 -4.70
CA ALA A 156 -2.98 -14.67 -4.73
C ALA A 156 -4.30 -15.40 -4.41
N GLU A 157 -5.05 -14.90 -3.42
CA GLU A 157 -6.39 -15.39 -3.11
C GLU A 157 -7.38 -15.09 -4.24
N ALA A 158 -7.42 -13.86 -4.77
CA ALA A 158 -8.32 -13.50 -5.85
C ALA A 158 -8.15 -14.41 -7.08
N VAL A 159 -6.90 -14.65 -7.51
CA VAL A 159 -6.60 -15.55 -8.61
C VAL A 159 -6.94 -17.00 -8.26
N ALA A 160 -6.68 -17.45 -7.03
CA ALA A 160 -7.05 -18.80 -6.60
C ALA A 160 -8.57 -19.04 -6.59
N GLN A 161 -9.36 -17.99 -6.32
CA GLN A 161 -10.83 -18.02 -6.41
C GLN A 161 -11.34 -17.88 -7.86
N GLY A 162 -10.46 -17.76 -8.85
CA GLY A 162 -10.82 -17.67 -10.26
C GLY A 162 -11.42 -16.32 -10.66
N ALA A 163 -11.11 -15.25 -9.92
CA ALA A 163 -11.56 -13.91 -10.25
C ALA A 163 -11.06 -13.49 -11.65
N ASP A 164 -11.88 -12.72 -12.37
CA ASP A 164 -11.47 -12.03 -13.61
C ASP A 164 -11.41 -10.51 -13.46
N CYS A 165 -11.89 -9.99 -12.33
CA CYS A 165 -11.82 -8.58 -12.01
C CYS A 165 -11.72 -8.35 -10.50
N ILE A 166 -11.12 -7.22 -10.15
CA ILE A 166 -10.96 -6.75 -8.79
C ILE A 166 -11.84 -5.51 -8.58
N ILE A 167 -12.54 -5.45 -7.46
CA ILE A 167 -13.24 -4.25 -7.00
C ILE A 167 -12.51 -3.71 -5.76
N THR A 168 -12.24 -2.43 -5.72
CA THR A 168 -11.81 -1.75 -4.50
C THR A 168 -12.31 -0.31 -4.46
N ILE A 169 -12.12 0.35 -3.32
CA ILE A 169 -12.66 1.68 -3.04
C ILE A 169 -11.68 2.52 -2.21
N GLY A 170 -11.69 3.85 -2.42
CA GLY A 170 -10.81 4.77 -1.72
C GLY A 170 -11.04 6.24 -2.09
N GLY A 171 -10.18 7.13 -1.61
CA GLY A 171 -10.16 8.54 -2.05
C GLY A 171 -9.67 8.69 -3.49
N ILE A 172 -9.97 9.85 -4.11
CA ILE A 172 -9.51 10.17 -5.48
C ILE A 172 -7.98 10.10 -5.64
N GLN A 173 -7.21 10.32 -4.57
CA GLN A 173 -5.76 10.16 -4.53
C GLN A 173 -5.32 8.92 -3.73
N SER A 174 -6.09 7.84 -3.77
CA SER A 174 -5.84 6.63 -2.98
C SER A 174 -4.62 5.85 -3.50
N ASN A 175 -3.57 5.80 -2.69
CA ASN A 175 -2.42 4.91 -2.94
C ASN A 175 -2.82 3.43 -3.06
N HIS A 176 -3.87 3.03 -2.34
CA HIS A 176 -4.40 1.67 -2.39
C HIS A 176 -5.10 1.35 -3.71
N CYS A 177 -5.92 2.26 -4.22
CA CYS A 177 -6.64 2.05 -5.47
C CYS A 177 -5.66 1.94 -6.64
N ARG A 178 -4.72 2.89 -6.72
CA ARG A 178 -3.62 2.87 -7.69
C ARG A 178 -2.79 1.59 -7.63
N ALA A 179 -2.32 1.18 -6.45
CA ALA A 179 -1.55 -0.06 -6.33
C ALA A 179 -2.36 -1.31 -6.71
N THR A 180 -3.66 -1.34 -6.38
CA THR A 180 -4.56 -2.44 -6.74
C THR A 180 -4.79 -2.51 -8.25
N ALA A 181 -4.99 -1.37 -8.91
CA ALA A 181 -5.19 -1.31 -10.36
C ALA A 181 -3.97 -1.81 -11.13
N VAL A 182 -2.77 -1.41 -10.72
CA VAL A 182 -1.50 -1.88 -11.30
C VAL A 182 -1.34 -3.39 -11.09
N ALA A 183 -1.52 -3.86 -9.85
CA ALA A 183 -1.38 -5.28 -9.53
C ALA A 183 -2.41 -6.16 -10.28
N ALA A 184 -3.64 -5.67 -10.46
CA ALA A 184 -4.66 -6.37 -11.23
C ALA A 184 -4.19 -6.58 -12.68
N LYS A 185 -3.65 -5.54 -13.31
CA LYS A 185 -3.17 -5.62 -14.70
C LYS A 185 -1.94 -6.49 -14.87
N TYR A 186 -1.01 -6.52 -13.92
CA TYR A 186 0.09 -7.50 -13.93
C TYR A 186 -0.39 -8.95 -13.91
N LEU A 187 -1.56 -9.22 -13.35
CA LEU A 187 -2.15 -10.55 -13.25
C LEU A 187 -3.26 -10.80 -14.27
N ASN A 188 -3.37 -9.95 -15.30
CA ASN A 188 -4.39 -10.02 -16.35
C ASN A 188 -5.85 -9.97 -15.82
N LEU A 189 -6.08 -9.23 -14.75
CA LEU A 189 -7.40 -8.95 -14.18
C LEU A 189 -7.86 -7.53 -14.56
N ASP A 190 -9.16 -7.35 -14.76
CA ASP A 190 -9.75 -6.01 -14.82
C ASP A 190 -9.84 -5.40 -13.41
N CYS A 191 -9.86 -4.06 -13.34
CA CYS A 191 -9.96 -3.37 -12.06
C CYS A 191 -11.09 -2.34 -12.11
N TYR A 192 -11.96 -2.40 -11.12
CA TYR A 192 -13.06 -1.47 -10.91
C TYR A 192 -12.82 -0.72 -9.60
N LEU A 193 -12.77 0.61 -9.70
CA LEU A 193 -12.47 1.51 -8.60
C LEU A 193 -13.70 2.37 -8.30
N ILE A 194 -14.08 2.42 -7.02
CA ILE A 194 -15.00 3.45 -6.52
C ILE A 194 -14.14 4.53 -5.84
N LEU A 195 -14.15 5.76 -6.36
CA LEU A 195 -13.30 6.85 -5.87
C LEU A 195 -14.13 7.97 -5.25
N ARG A 196 -13.90 8.29 -3.97
CA ARG A 196 -14.57 9.41 -3.30
C ARG A 196 -13.94 10.75 -3.66
N THR A 197 -14.79 11.72 -4.02
CA THR A 197 -14.44 13.11 -4.31
C THR A 197 -15.47 14.06 -3.68
N SER A 198 -15.30 15.38 -3.85
CA SER A 198 -16.24 16.37 -3.33
C SER A 198 -17.57 16.35 -4.09
N LYS A 199 -18.66 16.75 -3.44
CA LYS A 199 -19.98 16.90 -4.09
C LYS A 199 -19.96 17.80 -5.32
N ALA A 200 -19.09 18.82 -5.35
CA ALA A 200 -18.97 19.72 -6.50
C ALA A 200 -18.33 19.06 -7.73
N LEU A 201 -17.53 18.00 -7.53
CA LEU A 201 -16.71 17.37 -8.58
C LEU A 201 -17.18 15.97 -8.97
N VAL A 202 -18.16 15.39 -8.26
CA VAL A 202 -18.57 13.99 -8.45
C VAL A 202 -19.19 13.73 -9.84
N ASP A 203 -19.87 14.73 -10.40
CA ASP A 203 -20.53 14.65 -11.70
C ASP A 203 -19.66 15.20 -12.86
N GLN A 204 -18.35 15.34 -12.65
CA GLN A 204 -17.40 15.92 -13.63
C GLN A 204 -16.22 14.97 -13.88
N ASP A 205 -15.46 15.18 -14.96
CA ASP A 205 -14.19 14.45 -15.15
C ASP A 205 -13.21 14.87 -14.03
N PRO A 206 -12.71 13.92 -13.21
CA PRO A 206 -11.84 14.22 -12.07
C PRO A 206 -10.41 14.61 -12.47
N GLY A 207 -10.11 14.65 -13.77
CA GLY A 207 -8.80 15.01 -14.30
C GLY A 207 -7.82 13.84 -14.30
N LEU A 208 -6.54 14.19 -14.25
CA LEU A 208 -5.42 13.30 -14.59
C LEU A 208 -4.21 13.51 -13.66
N THR A 209 -4.48 13.85 -12.41
CA THR A 209 -3.43 14.27 -11.46
C THR A 209 -3.06 13.14 -10.49
N GLY A 210 -1.77 12.95 -10.22
CA GLY A 210 -1.29 12.05 -9.17
C GLY A 210 -1.64 10.57 -9.37
N ASN A 211 -2.19 9.92 -8.34
CA ASN A 211 -2.57 8.50 -8.37
C ASN A 211 -3.60 8.20 -9.47
N LEU A 212 -4.56 9.11 -9.69
CA LEU A 212 -5.62 8.97 -10.68
C LEU A 212 -5.09 8.82 -12.11
N LEU A 213 -3.96 9.47 -12.43
CA LEU A 213 -3.32 9.33 -13.73
C LEU A 213 -2.94 7.87 -13.98
N VAL A 214 -2.25 7.26 -13.02
CA VAL A 214 -1.79 5.88 -13.12
C VAL A 214 -2.98 4.92 -13.24
N GLU A 215 -4.03 5.13 -12.44
CA GLU A 215 -5.26 4.34 -12.49
C GLU A 215 -5.91 4.36 -13.88
N ARG A 216 -6.00 5.54 -14.52
CA ARG A 216 -6.52 5.67 -15.89
C ARG A 216 -5.57 5.07 -16.93
N PHE A 217 -4.26 5.25 -16.79
CA PHE A 217 -3.26 4.70 -17.71
C PHE A 217 -3.28 3.18 -17.78
N VAL A 218 -3.45 2.50 -16.64
CA VAL A 218 -3.57 1.04 -16.60
C VAL A 218 -4.98 0.55 -16.97
N GLY A 219 -5.89 1.46 -17.33
CA GLY A 219 -7.24 1.12 -17.81
C GLY A 219 -8.17 0.62 -16.72
N ALA A 220 -8.12 1.20 -15.51
CA ALA A 220 -9.11 0.93 -14.47
C ALA A 220 -10.46 1.56 -14.82
N HIS A 221 -11.56 0.86 -14.49
CA HIS A 221 -12.92 1.39 -14.58
C HIS A 221 -13.23 2.20 -13.33
N ILE A 222 -13.45 3.50 -13.48
CA ILE A 222 -13.60 4.43 -12.34
C ILE A 222 -15.06 4.86 -12.21
N GLN A 223 -15.60 4.75 -10.99
CA GLN A 223 -16.89 5.29 -10.59
C GLN A 223 -16.67 6.30 -9.47
N LEU A 224 -17.19 7.51 -9.63
CA LEU A 224 -17.09 8.56 -8.62
C LEU A 224 -18.25 8.49 -7.64
N ILE A 225 -17.97 8.87 -6.39
CA ILE A 225 -18.98 9.06 -5.35
C ILE A 225 -18.62 10.26 -4.49
N SER A 226 -19.61 10.98 -3.96
CA SER A 226 -19.34 12.07 -3.03
C SER A 226 -18.89 11.56 -1.66
N LYS A 227 -18.19 12.40 -0.90
CA LYS A 227 -17.79 12.08 0.49
C LYS A 227 -19.01 11.81 1.38
N GLU A 228 -20.10 12.53 1.15
CA GLU A 228 -21.34 12.45 1.92
C GLU A 228 -22.08 11.13 1.67
N GLU A 229 -22.20 10.72 0.41
CA GLU A 229 -22.77 9.41 0.06
C GLU A 229 -21.92 8.27 0.58
N TYR A 230 -20.59 8.39 0.47
CA TYR A 230 -19.68 7.41 1.05
C TYR A 230 -19.87 7.29 2.57
N ALA A 231 -20.00 8.41 3.28
CA ALA A 231 -20.23 8.42 4.73
C ALA A 231 -21.57 7.78 5.11
N ARG A 232 -22.63 8.01 4.31
CA ARG A 232 -23.97 7.49 4.55
C ARG A 232 -24.10 5.99 4.24
N ILE A 233 -23.51 5.52 3.14
CA ILE A 233 -23.70 4.14 2.64
C ILE A 233 -22.62 3.19 3.16
N GLY A 234 -21.37 3.67 3.26
CA GLY A 234 -20.22 2.88 3.66
C GLY A 234 -19.62 2.04 2.53
N SER A 235 -18.34 1.69 2.69
CA SER A 235 -17.56 0.97 1.67
C SER A 235 -18.11 -0.41 1.33
N VAL A 236 -18.49 -1.21 2.32
CA VAL A 236 -18.95 -2.60 2.10
C VAL A 236 -20.19 -2.62 1.21
N ALA A 237 -21.21 -1.82 1.55
CA ALA A 237 -22.44 -1.75 0.77
C ALA A 237 -22.17 -1.25 -0.65
N LEU A 238 -21.34 -0.20 -0.82
CA LEU A 238 -20.97 0.30 -2.15
C LEU A 238 -20.25 -0.76 -3.01
N THR A 239 -19.28 -1.46 -2.43
CA THR A 239 -18.59 -2.53 -3.16
C THR A 239 -19.51 -3.71 -3.47
N ASN A 240 -20.49 -4.02 -2.61
CA ASN A 240 -21.47 -5.08 -2.84
C ASN A 240 -22.42 -4.72 -3.98
N VAL A 241 -22.89 -3.48 -4.06
CA VAL A 241 -23.72 -3.00 -5.18
C VAL A 241 -22.98 -3.19 -6.51
N LEU A 242 -21.70 -2.79 -6.58
CA LEU A 242 -20.90 -2.97 -7.79
C LEU A 242 -20.61 -4.46 -8.08
N LYS A 243 -20.36 -5.25 -7.04
CA LYS A 243 -20.15 -6.70 -7.15
C LYS A 243 -21.38 -7.38 -7.76
N GLU A 244 -22.58 -7.09 -7.26
CA GLU A 244 -23.84 -7.63 -7.76
C GLU A 244 -24.10 -7.26 -9.21
N LYS A 245 -23.80 -6.00 -9.59
CA LYS A 245 -23.89 -5.55 -10.97
C LYS A 245 -22.97 -6.38 -11.88
N LEU A 246 -21.70 -6.52 -11.51
CA LEU A 246 -20.71 -7.27 -12.31
C LEU A 246 -21.04 -8.77 -12.39
N LEU A 247 -21.59 -9.35 -11.32
CA LEU A 247 -22.08 -10.73 -11.34
C LEU A 247 -23.23 -10.91 -12.36
N LYS A 248 -24.17 -9.96 -12.45
CA LYS A 248 -25.25 -9.98 -13.45
C LYS A 248 -24.73 -9.82 -14.88
N GLU A 249 -23.57 -9.17 -15.05
CA GLU A 249 -22.85 -9.05 -16.32
C GLU A 249 -21.97 -10.29 -16.63
N GLY A 250 -22.04 -11.34 -15.80
CA GLY A 250 -21.30 -12.60 -16.00
C GLY A 250 -19.83 -12.54 -15.60
N ARG A 251 -19.40 -11.50 -14.88
CA ARG A 251 -18.03 -11.36 -14.36
C ARG A 251 -17.83 -12.13 -13.06
N ARG A 252 -16.56 -12.34 -12.69
CA ARG A 252 -16.17 -12.96 -11.41
C ARG A 252 -15.38 -11.95 -10.56
N PRO A 253 -16.07 -11.01 -9.89
CA PRO A 253 -15.43 -9.99 -9.09
C PRO A 253 -14.92 -10.52 -7.75
N TYR A 254 -13.68 -10.15 -7.40
CA TYR A 254 -13.14 -10.26 -6.05
C TYR A 254 -13.03 -8.85 -5.42
N VAL A 255 -13.59 -8.68 -4.23
CA VAL A 255 -13.60 -7.38 -3.52
C VAL A 255 -12.40 -7.32 -2.59
N ILE A 256 -11.54 -6.33 -2.81
CA ILE A 256 -10.49 -5.96 -1.85
C ILE A 256 -11.04 -4.80 -1.01
N PRO A 257 -11.13 -4.93 0.33
CA PRO A 257 -11.62 -3.86 1.18
C PRO A 257 -10.69 -2.65 1.14
N VAL A 258 -11.21 -1.50 1.57
CA VAL A 258 -10.46 -0.23 1.64
C VAL A 258 -9.09 -0.47 2.30
N GLY A 259 -8.03 -0.04 1.61
CA GLY A 259 -6.65 -0.15 2.10
C GLY A 259 -6.06 -1.57 2.15
N GLY A 260 -6.81 -2.58 1.69
CA GLY A 260 -6.44 -3.99 1.74
C GLY A 260 -6.38 -4.53 3.16
N SER A 261 -7.15 -3.94 4.08
CA SER A 261 -7.10 -4.26 5.50
C SER A 261 -8.18 -5.28 5.87
N ASN A 262 -7.83 -6.56 5.76
CA ASN A 262 -8.57 -7.71 6.29
C ASN A 262 -7.55 -8.70 6.90
N SER A 263 -8.02 -9.81 7.47
CA SER A 263 -7.15 -10.81 8.11
C SER A 263 -6.05 -11.33 7.19
N LEU A 264 -6.36 -11.57 5.91
CA LEU A 264 -5.37 -12.01 4.91
C LEU A 264 -4.32 -10.92 4.63
N GLY A 265 -4.77 -9.68 4.42
CA GLY A 265 -3.90 -8.53 4.18
C GLY A 265 -2.96 -8.24 5.35
N THR A 266 -3.28 -8.71 6.56
CA THR A 266 -2.42 -8.61 7.74
C THR A 266 -1.10 -9.35 7.58
N CYS A 267 -1.05 -10.45 6.82
CA CYS A 267 0.20 -11.14 6.47
C CYS A 267 1.16 -10.24 5.66
N GLY A 268 0.64 -9.24 4.96
CA GLY A 268 1.40 -8.25 4.19
C GLY A 268 1.84 -7.02 4.97
N GLY A 269 1.94 -7.07 6.30
CA GLY A 269 2.45 -5.95 7.10
C GLY A 269 1.47 -4.80 7.26
N THR A 270 0.20 -5.10 7.57
CA THR A 270 -0.67 -4.13 8.25
C THR A 270 -0.09 -3.82 9.64
N ILE A 271 -0.60 -2.79 10.32
CA ILE A 271 -0.20 -2.54 11.70
C ILE A 271 -0.46 -3.75 12.61
N ALA A 272 -1.59 -4.44 12.44
CA ALA A 272 -1.88 -5.67 13.17
C ALA A 272 -0.79 -6.73 12.93
N GLY A 273 -0.32 -6.88 11.69
CA GLY A 273 0.66 -7.90 11.31
C GLY A 273 2.05 -7.58 11.80
N LEU A 274 2.45 -6.30 11.75
CA LEU A 274 3.71 -5.83 12.32
C LEU A 274 3.72 -5.94 13.83
N SER A 275 2.61 -5.59 14.49
CA SER A 275 2.44 -5.74 15.94
C SER A 275 2.49 -7.19 16.38
N LEU A 276 1.78 -8.09 15.68
CA LEU A 276 1.88 -9.52 15.93
C LEU A 276 3.29 -10.06 15.68
N GLY A 277 3.93 -9.64 14.59
CA GLY A 277 5.31 -10.05 14.27
C GLY A 277 6.31 -9.59 15.33
N SER A 278 6.14 -8.38 15.86
CA SER A 278 6.95 -7.88 16.95
C SER A 278 6.66 -8.60 18.27
N TRP A 279 5.37 -8.81 18.58
CA TRP A 279 4.89 -9.42 19.83
C TRP A 279 5.21 -10.91 19.93
N LEU A 280 5.00 -11.68 18.85
CA LEU A 280 5.21 -13.13 18.82
C LEU A 280 6.64 -13.49 18.42
N GLY A 281 7.27 -12.70 17.56
CA GLY A 281 8.64 -12.91 17.09
C GLY A 281 9.71 -12.48 18.10
N GLU A 282 10.97 -12.50 17.66
CA GLU A 282 12.14 -12.21 18.48
C GLU A 282 12.40 -10.70 18.67
N LEU A 283 11.87 -9.86 17.77
CA LEU A 283 12.16 -8.43 17.75
C LEU A 283 11.72 -7.73 19.03
N LYS A 284 10.53 -8.08 19.56
CA LYS A 284 9.92 -7.49 20.78
C LYS A 284 9.99 -5.96 20.83
N ALA A 285 9.96 -5.30 19.67
CA ALA A 285 9.97 -3.85 19.56
C ALA A 285 8.61 -3.29 19.98
N LYS A 286 8.63 -2.14 20.66
CA LYS A 286 7.39 -1.37 20.86
C LYS A 286 6.94 -0.85 19.51
N VAL A 287 5.68 -1.13 19.17
CA VAL A 287 5.07 -0.68 17.91
C VAL A 287 4.18 0.51 18.20
N HIS A 288 4.49 1.64 17.59
CA HIS A 288 3.60 2.79 17.57
C HIS A 288 2.78 2.77 16.27
N ALA A 289 1.58 3.35 16.32
CA ALA A 289 0.69 3.57 15.18
C ALA A 289 0.11 4.99 15.17
N PHE A 290 0.55 5.86 14.27
CA PHE A 290 -0.03 7.20 14.07
C PHE A 290 -1.29 7.12 13.21
N CYS A 291 -2.46 7.35 13.80
CA CYS A 291 -3.71 7.44 13.05
C CYS A 291 -3.90 8.84 12.45
N VAL A 292 -4.18 8.91 11.15
CA VAL A 292 -4.37 10.18 10.40
C VAL A 292 -5.83 10.45 10.04
N CYS A 293 -6.73 9.60 10.49
CA CYS A 293 -8.18 9.77 10.50
C CYS A 293 -8.73 9.23 11.83
N ASP A 294 -10.04 9.38 12.06
CA ASP A 294 -10.77 8.86 13.23
C ASP A 294 -10.05 9.11 14.58
N ASP A 295 -10.20 8.22 15.56
CA ASP A 295 -9.56 8.33 16.87
C ASP A 295 -8.86 7.01 17.27
N PRO A 296 -8.00 7.02 18.30
CA PRO A 296 -7.28 5.82 18.71
C PRO A 296 -8.18 4.63 19.09
N ASP A 297 -9.31 4.86 19.76
CA ASP A 297 -10.21 3.79 20.19
C ASP A 297 -10.82 3.05 19.00
N TYR A 298 -11.25 3.79 17.98
CA TYR A 298 -11.68 3.21 16.72
C TYR A 298 -10.62 2.27 16.12
N PHE A 299 -9.35 2.68 16.10
CA PHE A 299 -8.30 1.84 15.52
C PHE A 299 -7.88 0.68 16.40
N TYR A 300 -8.00 0.79 17.72
CA TYR A 300 -7.80 -0.38 18.55
C TYR A 300 -8.84 -1.45 18.23
N ASP A 301 -10.13 -1.07 18.17
CA ASP A 301 -11.21 -1.99 17.82
C ASP A 301 -11.01 -2.58 16.41
N PHE A 302 -10.57 -1.74 15.47
CA PHE A 302 -10.26 -2.19 14.12
C PHE A 302 -9.10 -3.19 14.07
N VAL A 303 -8.01 -2.91 14.79
CA VAL A 303 -6.86 -3.82 14.90
C VAL A 303 -7.28 -5.10 15.60
N GLN A 304 -8.10 -5.02 16.65
CA GLN A 304 -8.64 -6.19 17.34
C GLN A 304 -9.40 -7.09 16.37
N GLY A 305 -10.29 -6.55 15.53
CA GLY A 305 -10.99 -7.34 14.53
C GLY A 305 -10.06 -8.06 13.54
N LEU A 306 -8.93 -7.43 13.15
CA LEU A 306 -7.92 -8.08 12.31
C LEU A 306 -7.15 -9.20 13.03
N VAL A 307 -6.85 -8.99 14.31
CA VAL A 307 -6.13 -9.94 15.18
C VAL A 307 -7.01 -11.15 15.52
N ASP A 308 -8.29 -10.91 15.84
CA ASP A 308 -9.30 -11.95 16.08
C ASP A 308 -9.53 -12.78 14.82
N GLY A 309 -9.58 -12.11 13.66
CA GLY A 309 -9.65 -12.76 12.36
C GLY A 309 -8.42 -13.60 12.00
N LEU A 310 -7.32 -13.46 12.75
CA LEU A 310 -6.14 -14.32 12.70
C LEU A 310 -6.06 -15.36 13.83
N GLN A 311 -7.06 -15.38 14.72
CA GLN A 311 -7.12 -16.25 15.91
C GLN A 311 -5.86 -16.15 16.78
N ALA A 312 -5.28 -14.95 16.88
CA ALA A 312 -3.99 -14.76 17.55
C ALA A 312 -4.08 -14.81 19.09
N GLY A 313 -5.27 -14.60 19.66
CA GLY A 313 -5.48 -14.65 21.11
C GLY A 313 -4.76 -13.55 21.89
N VAL A 314 -4.60 -12.37 21.31
CA VAL A 314 -3.96 -11.21 21.96
C VAL A 314 -4.84 -9.97 21.87
N ASP A 315 -4.70 -9.07 22.84
CA ASP A 315 -5.36 -7.77 22.82
C ASP A 315 -4.55 -6.77 21.98
N SER A 316 -5.22 -6.05 21.10
CA SER A 316 -4.67 -4.96 20.31
C SER A 316 -3.96 -3.90 21.18
N ARG A 317 -4.49 -3.60 22.37
CA ARG A 317 -3.95 -2.61 23.31
C ARG A 317 -2.64 -3.04 23.97
N ASP A 318 -2.35 -4.35 23.96
CA ASP A 318 -1.09 -4.89 24.50
C ASP A 318 0.04 -4.85 23.46
N ILE A 319 -0.30 -4.89 22.16
CA ILE A 319 0.67 -5.10 21.08
C ILE A 319 0.95 -3.86 20.22
N VAL A 320 0.13 -2.81 20.34
CA VAL A 320 0.33 -1.55 19.62
C VAL A 320 -0.05 -0.34 20.47
N SER A 321 0.73 0.74 20.38
CA SER A 321 0.36 2.04 20.92
C SER A 321 -0.17 2.92 19.79
N ILE A 322 -1.47 3.24 19.80
CA ILE A 322 -2.11 4.07 18.79
C ILE A 322 -2.08 5.54 19.23
N ILE A 323 -1.48 6.38 18.40
CA ILE A 323 -1.27 7.80 18.65
C ILE A 323 -2.08 8.61 17.64
N ASN A 324 -2.79 9.62 18.13
CA ASN A 324 -3.55 10.53 17.28
C ASN A 324 -2.61 11.49 16.54
N ALA A 325 -2.60 11.39 15.21
CA ALA A 325 -1.90 12.28 14.29
C ALA A 325 -2.84 12.84 13.20
N LYS A 326 -4.15 12.90 13.46
CA LYS A 326 -5.14 13.29 12.45
C LYS A 326 -5.08 14.77 12.07
N GLY A 327 -4.60 15.63 12.98
CA GLY A 327 -4.62 17.09 12.79
C GLY A 327 -6.05 17.58 12.53
N LEU A 328 -6.25 18.32 11.44
CA LEU A 328 -7.57 18.81 11.01
C LEU A 328 -8.48 17.70 10.43
N GLY A 329 -7.94 16.51 10.19
CA GLY A 329 -8.68 15.37 9.68
C GLY A 329 -8.00 14.70 8.49
N TYR A 330 -8.70 13.71 7.93
CA TYR A 330 -8.18 12.90 6.83
C TYR A 330 -7.89 13.75 5.58
N ALA A 331 -6.64 13.70 5.10
CA ALA A 331 -6.16 14.44 3.93
C ALA A 331 -6.35 15.97 4.00
N ILE A 332 -6.55 16.53 5.20
CA ILE A 332 -6.57 17.97 5.45
C ILE A 332 -5.37 18.29 6.33
N ASN A 333 -4.58 19.30 5.93
CA ASN A 333 -3.32 19.63 6.58
C ASN A 333 -3.35 21.00 7.24
N THR A 334 -2.61 21.14 8.35
CA THR A 334 -2.25 22.47 8.86
C THR A 334 -1.07 23.05 8.08
N SER A 335 -0.87 24.36 8.18
CA SER A 335 0.29 25.03 7.57
C SER A 335 1.62 24.50 8.13
N GLU A 336 1.65 24.14 9.41
CA GLU A 336 2.81 23.57 10.10
C GLU A 336 3.16 22.17 9.56
N GLU A 337 2.15 21.32 9.32
CA GLU A 337 2.37 20.00 8.74
C GLU A 337 2.97 20.08 7.33
N LEU A 338 2.46 20.98 6.48
CA LEU A 338 2.99 21.19 5.12
C LEU A 338 4.40 21.78 5.15
N LYS A 339 4.64 22.75 6.04
CA LYS A 339 5.97 23.33 6.25
C LYS A 339 6.97 22.27 6.71
N PHE A 340 6.59 21.42 7.67
CA PHE A 340 7.41 20.32 8.17
C PHE A 340 7.80 19.36 7.04
N VAL A 341 6.84 18.92 6.21
CA VAL A 341 7.12 18.01 5.08
C VAL A 341 8.15 18.62 4.13
N LYS A 342 8.03 19.91 3.82
CA LYS A 342 9.00 20.65 2.99
C LYS A 342 10.38 20.72 3.65
N GLU A 343 10.44 21.04 4.95
CA GLU A 343 11.69 21.20 5.69
C GLU A 343 12.45 19.88 5.85
N ILE A 344 11.76 18.79 6.18
CA ILE A 344 12.36 17.45 6.25
C ILE A 344 12.87 16.99 4.89
N ALA A 345 12.14 17.25 3.82
CA ALA A 345 12.60 16.96 2.46
C ALA A 345 13.89 17.72 2.14
N ALA A 346 13.94 19.02 2.43
CA ALA A 346 15.13 19.85 2.20
C ALA A 346 16.33 19.42 3.06
N ALA A 347 16.09 19.02 4.31
CA ALA A 347 17.15 18.65 5.25
C ALA A 347 17.73 17.25 5.01
N THR A 348 16.91 16.31 4.53
CA THR A 348 17.26 14.88 4.52
C THR A 348 17.24 14.22 3.14
N GLY A 349 16.69 14.89 2.13
CA GLY A 349 16.42 14.30 0.82
C GLY A 349 15.27 13.29 0.80
N VAL A 350 14.60 13.05 1.93
CA VAL A 350 13.45 12.15 2.05
C VAL A 350 12.16 12.95 1.92
N VAL A 351 11.42 12.70 0.84
CA VAL A 351 10.14 13.36 0.57
C VAL A 351 8.99 12.52 1.12
N LEU A 352 8.25 13.07 2.08
CA LEU A 352 7.09 12.41 2.68
C LEU A 352 5.80 12.90 2.03
N ASP A 353 4.80 12.02 1.97
CA ASP A 353 3.46 12.44 1.57
C ASP A 353 2.76 13.18 2.72
N PRO A 354 1.97 14.24 2.46
CA PRO A 354 1.36 15.05 3.50
C PRO A 354 0.14 14.39 4.15
N VAL A 355 -0.40 13.30 3.58
CA VAL A 355 -1.61 12.65 4.10
C VAL A 355 -1.26 11.58 5.14
N TYR A 356 -0.17 10.83 4.95
CA TYR A 356 0.22 9.70 5.79
C TYR A 356 1.58 9.89 6.45
N SER A 357 2.65 9.62 5.71
CA SER A 357 4.01 9.54 6.22
C SER A 357 4.50 10.87 6.80
N GLY A 358 4.07 12.00 6.21
CA GLY A 358 4.33 13.35 6.71
C GLY A 358 3.69 13.60 8.08
N LYS A 359 2.41 13.25 8.26
CA LYS A 359 1.72 13.39 9.56
C LYS A 359 2.31 12.47 10.62
N ALA A 360 2.64 11.23 10.24
CA ALA A 360 3.30 10.28 11.13
C ALA A 360 4.68 10.77 11.59
N ALA A 361 5.51 11.25 10.67
CA ALA A 361 6.83 11.79 11.01
C ALA A 361 6.72 13.10 11.80
N TYR A 362 5.74 13.96 11.47
CA TYR A 362 5.47 15.19 12.22
C TYR A 362 5.08 14.88 13.67
N GLY A 363 4.13 13.96 13.87
CA GLY A 363 3.71 13.51 15.20
C GLY A 363 4.87 12.90 16.00
N MET A 364 5.70 12.06 15.36
CA MET A 364 6.90 11.49 15.98
C MET A 364 7.89 12.58 16.42
N MET A 365 8.23 13.50 15.52
CA MET A 365 9.21 14.56 15.81
C MET A 365 8.69 15.53 16.86
N LYS A 366 7.38 15.83 16.84
CA LYS A 366 6.72 16.65 17.86
C LYS A 366 6.79 15.97 19.23
N ASP A 367 6.46 14.69 19.33
CA ASP A 367 6.56 13.95 20.59
C ASP A 367 8.00 13.84 21.11
N MET A 368 8.98 13.66 20.20
CA MET A 368 10.40 13.69 20.58
C MET A 368 10.84 15.06 21.13
N ALA A 369 10.30 16.15 20.58
CA ALA A 369 10.60 17.50 21.05
C ALA A 369 9.92 17.83 22.38
N GLU A 370 8.66 17.39 22.57
CA GLU A 370 7.88 17.66 23.78
C GLU A 370 8.27 16.73 24.94
N ASN A 371 8.69 15.49 24.65
CA ASN A 371 8.98 14.45 25.63
C ASN A 371 10.38 13.81 25.45
N PRO A 372 11.48 14.60 25.39
CA PRO A 372 12.80 14.10 24.98
C PRO A 372 13.33 12.94 25.84
N LYS A 373 13.07 12.95 27.16
CA LYS A 373 13.49 11.89 28.09
C LYS A 373 12.95 10.50 27.74
N ASN A 374 11.80 10.42 27.06
CA ASN A 374 11.23 9.13 26.64
C ASN A 374 12.03 8.48 25.50
N TRP A 375 12.79 9.31 24.76
CA TRP A 375 13.46 8.96 23.51
C TRP A 375 14.98 8.90 23.62
N GLU A 376 15.56 9.47 24.68
CA GLU A 376 17.01 9.45 24.93
C GLU A 376 17.58 8.02 24.87
N GLY A 377 18.68 7.86 24.12
CA GLY A 377 19.36 6.58 23.98
C GLY A 377 18.58 5.49 23.24
N ARG A 378 17.45 5.80 22.57
CA ARG A 378 16.64 4.86 21.79
C ARG A 378 17.10 4.76 20.33
N LYS A 379 16.93 3.58 19.74
CA LYS A 379 16.99 3.40 18.28
C LYS A 379 15.56 3.24 17.75
N VAL A 380 15.22 4.05 16.76
CA VAL A 380 13.87 4.21 16.22
C VAL A 380 13.90 3.81 14.76
N LEU A 381 13.02 2.91 14.32
CA LEU A 381 12.84 2.58 12.90
C LEU A 381 11.52 3.16 12.39
N PHE A 382 11.59 4.30 11.70
CA PHE A 382 10.48 4.88 10.95
C PHE A 382 10.22 4.09 9.67
N ILE A 383 8.99 3.65 9.44
CA ILE A 383 8.64 3.00 8.17
C ILE A 383 8.04 4.01 7.21
N HIS A 384 8.78 4.32 6.15
CA HIS A 384 8.28 5.20 5.10
C HIS A 384 7.27 4.47 4.24
N THR A 385 6.03 4.93 4.33
CA THR A 385 4.87 4.20 3.82
C THR A 385 4.58 4.37 2.33
N GLY A 386 5.42 5.12 1.62
CA GLY A 386 5.18 5.60 0.26
C GLY A 386 4.24 6.79 0.24
N GLY A 387 3.49 6.92 -0.86
CA GLY A 387 2.44 7.93 -1.00
C GLY A 387 2.81 9.18 -1.78
N LEU A 388 3.98 9.20 -2.41
CA LEU A 388 4.53 10.38 -3.10
C LEU A 388 3.55 11.05 -4.07
N LEU A 389 2.79 10.28 -4.85
CA LEU A 389 1.80 10.82 -5.79
C LEU A 389 0.63 11.56 -5.10
N GLY A 390 0.42 11.34 -3.80
CA GLY A 390 -0.52 12.10 -3.00
C GLY A 390 -0.14 13.57 -2.81
N LEU A 391 1.13 13.95 -3.03
CA LEU A 391 1.57 15.35 -3.00
C LEU A 391 0.84 16.22 -4.04
N PHE A 392 0.44 15.62 -5.17
CA PHE A 392 -0.23 16.37 -6.22
C PHE A 392 -1.60 16.91 -5.78
N ASP A 393 -2.21 16.34 -4.74
CA ASP A 393 -3.43 16.87 -4.11
C ASP A 393 -3.20 18.18 -3.35
N LYS A 394 -1.93 18.52 -3.04
CA LYS A 394 -1.54 19.63 -2.18
C LYS A 394 -0.73 20.71 -2.89
N VAL A 395 -0.60 20.63 -4.23
CA VAL A 395 0.22 21.56 -5.02
C VAL A 395 -0.15 23.01 -4.74
N ASP A 396 -1.43 23.36 -4.79
CA ASP A 396 -1.89 24.74 -4.57
C ASP A 396 -1.51 25.24 -3.18
N GLN A 397 -1.69 24.40 -2.15
CA GLN A 397 -1.36 24.72 -0.75
C GLN A 397 0.15 24.79 -0.50
N MET A 398 0.95 24.07 -1.28
CA MET A 398 2.40 24.02 -1.16
C MET A 398 3.12 25.03 -2.05
N SER A 399 2.43 25.63 -3.03
CA SER A 399 3.02 26.51 -4.05
C SER A 399 3.89 27.63 -3.46
N SER A 400 3.44 28.25 -2.37
CA SER A 400 4.17 29.31 -1.65
C SER A 400 5.43 28.82 -0.92
N LEU A 401 5.53 27.52 -0.65
CA LEU A 401 6.65 26.90 0.08
C LEU A 401 7.76 26.38 -0.83
N VAL A 402 7.49 26.18 -2.14
CA VAL A 402 8.39 25.49 -3.10
C VAL A 402 8.70 26.31 -4.36
N GLY A 403 8.49 27.62 -4.35
CA GLY A 403 8.60 28.50 -5.53
C GLY A 403 10.02 28.84 -6.01
N ASN A 404 11.07 28.24 -5.44
CA ASN A 404 12.45 28.60 -5.77
C ASN A 404 12.88 27.98 -7.11
N TRP A 405 12.75 28.72 -8.20
CA TRP A 405 13.33 28.40 -9.50
C TRP A 405 13.70 29.68 -10.24
N GLN A 406 14.65 29.59 -11.17
CA GLN A 406 15.00 30.69 -12.06
C GLN A 406 15.27 30.14 -13.46
N ARG A 407 14.85 30.88 -14.49
CA ARG A 407 15.23 30.58 -15.87
C ARG A 407 16.74 30.84 -15.98
N MET A 408 17.48 29.86 -16.47
CA MET A 408 18.89 30.07 -16.83
C MET A 408 18.98 31.12 -17.93
N ASP A 409 19.73 32.20 -17.69
CA ASP A 409 20.12 33.11 -18.75
C ASP A 409 21.30 32.52 -19.53
N VAL A 410 20.98 31.99 -20.71
CA VAL A 410 21.96 31.33 -21.58
C VAL A 410 22.86 32.36 -22.28
N ASN A 411 22.42 33.62 -22.37
CA ASN A 411 23.14 34.66 -23.11
C ASN A 411 24.31 35.25 -22.31
N GLU A 412 24.24 35.22 -20.98
CA GLU A 412 25.33 35.64 -20.08
C GLU A 412 26.38 34.54 -19.87
N SER A 413 26.01 33.26 -20.09
CA SER A 413 26.78 32.10 -19.64
C SER A 413 27.73 31.50 -20.69
N ILE A 414 27.69 31.97 -21.94
CA ILE A 414 28.52 31.46 -23.04
C ILE A 414 29.49 32.57 -23.49
N PRO A 415 30.82 32.43 -23.25
CA PRO A 415 31.81 33.35 -23.77
C PRO A 415 31.73 33.39 -25.31
N ARG A 416 31.51 34.57 -25.87
CA ARG A 416 31.52 34.78 -27.33
C ARG A 416 32.94 34.62 -27.84
N LYS A 417 33.13 33.84 -28.92
CA LYS A 417 34.45 33.75 -29.58
C LYS A 417 34.86 35.06 -30.27
N ASP A 418 33.92 35.88 -30.75
CA ASP A 418 34.25 36.89 -31.79
C ASP A 418 33.73 38.33 -31.55
N GLY A 419 33.47 38.73 -30.30
CA GLY A 419 33.51 40.16 -29.91
C GLY A 419 32.49 41.18 -30.46
N ILE A 420 31.54 40.88 -31.35
CA ILE A 420 30.61 41.93 -31.85
C ILE A 420 29.13 41.47 -31.92
N GLY A 421 28.25 42.24 -31.25
CA GLY A 421 26.80 42.35 -31.55
C GLY A 421 25.87 41.69 -30.52
N LYS A 422 25.01 42.46 -29.82
CA LYS A 422 24.01 41.93 -28.85
C LYS A 422 23.11 40.86 -29.48
N MET A 423 22.67 39.90 -28.67
CA MET A 423 21.52 39.07 -29.05
C MET A 423 20.25 39.90 -28.89
#